data_AF-A0A241VSG5-F1
#
_entry.id   AF-A0A241VSG5-F1
#
_cell.length_a   1.000
_cell.length_b   1.000
_cell.length_c   1.000
_cell.angle_alpha   90.00
_cell.angle_beta   90.00
_cell.angle_gamma   90.00
#
_symmetry.space_group_name_H-M   'P 1'
#
loop_
_entity.id
_entity.type
_entity.pdbx_description
1 polymer ?
#
loop_
_entity_poly.entity_id
_entity_poly.type
_entity_poly.pdbx_seq_one_letter_code
_entity_poly.pdbx_strand_id
1 'polypeptide(L)'
;MPIFKQPICLNEIKKTFAQSGLTDWHLDVHLSQNDDTLHEDGDVVIQTAPPQLKRPPLYIVVLLNDDYTPMDFVIEILQQYFAMNLDQATEVMLTVHYEGKGVAGEYPRDIAETKANQVNNYARSQGHPLLCQIEPKN
;
A
#
# COMPACT_ATOMS: atom_id res chain seq x y z
N MET A 1 -11.75 -43.20 -28.33
CA MET A 1 -10.30 -42.96 -28.52
C MET A 1 -9.82 -42.06 -27.39
N PRO A 2 -9.02 -42.54 -26.43
CA PRO A 2 -8.49 -41.69 -25.37
C PRO A 2 -7.26 -40.91 -25.86
N ILE A 3 -7.25 -39.60 -25.63
CA ILE A 3 -6.13 -38.70 -25.89
C ILE A 3 -5.13 -38.88 -24.74
N PHE A 4 -3.97 -39.47 -25.04
CA PHE A 4 -2.87 -39.55 -24.10
C PHE A 4 -2.22 -38.17 -23.97
N LYS A 5 -2.41 -37.49 -22.83
CA LYS A 5 -1.58 -36.32 -22.46
C LYS A 5 -0.22 -36.84 -22.04
N GLN A 6 0.82 -36.50 -22.79
CA GLN A 6 2.20 -36.81 -22.42
C GLN A 6 2.54 -36.12 -21.08
N PRO A 7 3.19 -36.81 -20.13
CA PRO A 7 3.61 -36.21 -18.88
C PRO A 7 4.71 -35.20 -19.17
N ILE A 8 4.44 -33.94 -18.86
CA ILE A 8 5.38 -32.85 -19.06
C ILE A 8 6.56 -33.07 -18.09
N CYS A 9 7.74 -33.34 -18.63
CA CYS A 9 8.94 -33.60 -17.85
C CYS A 9 9.46 -32.30 -17.25
N LEU A 10 9.40 -32.20 -15.92
CA LEU A 10 9.88 -31.04 -15.16
C LEU A 10 11.36 -30.71 -15.44
N ASN A 11 12.17 -31.70 -15.84
CA ASN A 11 13.58 -31.50 -16.20
C ASN A 11 13.76 -30.83 -17.57
N GLU A 12 12.83 -30.97 -18.51
CA GLU A 12 12.88 -30.27 -19.79
C GLU A 12 12.53 -28.79 -19.60
N ILE A 13 11.49 -28.49 -18.81
CA ILE A 13 11.10 -27.10 -18.50
C ILE A 13 12.26 -26.34 -17.87
N LYS A 14 12.95 -26.95 -16.90
CA LYS A 14 14.11 -26.34 -16.23
C LYS A 14 15.26 -26.03 -17.18
N LYS A 15 15.52 -26.91 -18.17
CA LYS A 15 16.53 -26.67 -19.20
C LYS A 15 16.13 -25.54 -20.15
N THR A 16 14.86 -25.47 -20.54
CA THR A 16 14.33 -24.38 -21.39
C THR A 16 14.40 -23.03 -20.68
N PHE A 17 14.08 -23.00 -19.38
CA PHE A 17 14.15 -21.78 -18.57
C PHE A 17 15.59 -21.26 -18.44
N ALA A 18 16.55 -22.14 -18.15
CA ALA A 18 17.96 -21.77 -18.07
C ALA A 18 18.53 -21.21 -19.39
N GLN A 19 18.05 -21.70 -20.53
CA GLN A 19 18.43 -21.17 -21.86
C GLN A 19 17.74 -19.84 -22.21
N SER A 20 16.62 -19.51 -21.56
CA SER A 20 15.82 -18.31 -21.86
C SER A 20 16.21 -17.06 -21.08
N GLY A 21 17.06 -17.19 -20.05
CA GLY A 21 17.45 -16.07 -19.18
C GLY A 21 16.35 -15.56 -18.25
N LEU A 22 15.23 -16.28 -18.13
CA LEU A 22 14.12 -15.95 -17.23
C LEU A 22 14.37 -16.62 -15.87
N THR A 23 14.62 -15.83 -14.82
CA THR A 23 14.71 -16.35 -13.44
C THR A 23 13.32 -16.49 -12.82
N ASP A 24 13.03 -17.70 -12.32
CA ASP A 24 11.82 -17.98 -11.57
C ASP A 24 12.03 -17.60 -10.09
N TRP A 25 11.34 -16.55 -9.63
CA TRP A 25 11.42 -16.03 -8.25
C TRP A 25 10.82 -16.97 -7.19
N HIS A 26 10.15 -18.06 -7.60
CA HIS A 26 9.55 -19.02 -6.67
C HIS A 26 10.48 -20.14 -6.21
N LEU A 27 11.73 -20.19 -6.68
CA LEU A 27 12.64 -21.29 -6.37
C LEU A 27 13.88 -20.82 -5.60
N ASP A 28 13.69 -20.45 -4.34
CA ASP A 28 14.82 -20.14 -3.45
C ASP A 28 14.95 -21.12 -2.26
N VAL A 29 16.16 -21.69 -2.21
CA VAL A 29 16.93 -22.15 -1.05
C VAL A 29 16.46 -23.42 -0.32
N HIS A 30 17.04 -24.55 -0.73
CA HIS A 30 17.70 -25.41 0.26
C HIS A 30 18.94 -26.10 -0.36
N LEU A 31 20.09 -25.42 -0.27
CA LEU A 31 21.39 -26.04 -0.51
C LEU A 31 21.72 -26.90 0.71
N SER A 32 21.70 -28.22 0.54
CA SER A 32 22.54 -29.13 1.34
C SER A 32 23.72 -29.52 0.44
N GLN A 33 24.92 -29.24 0.94
CA GLN A 33 26.19 -29.40 0.26
C GLN A 33 26.55 -30.87 0.08
N ASN A 34 27.07 -31.24 -1.09
CA ASN A 34 28.31 -32.02 -1.18
C ASN A 34 28.90 -32.07 -2.60
N ASP A 35 30.21 -31.80 -2.61
CA ASP A 35 31.30 -32.40 -3.41
C ASP A 35 31.75 -31.79 -4.77
N ASP A 36 32.98 -31.23 -4.69
CA ASP A 36 34.14 -31.29 -5.59
C ASP A 36 34.01 -31.18 -7.12
N THR A 37 34.56 -30.10 -7.70
CA THR A 37 35.81 -30.08 -8.51
C THR A 37 35.96 -28.80 -9.36
N LEU A 38 37.21 -28.38 -9.55
CA LEU A 38 37.70 -27.10 -10.09
C LEU A 38 37.52 -26.93 -11.61
N HIS A 39 37.17 -25.71 -12.04
CA HIS A 39 37.64 -25.13 -13.31
C HIS A 39 37.83 -23.61 -13.17
N GLU A 40 39.08 -23.16 -13.32
CA GLU A 40 39.45 -21.75 -13.49
C GLU A 40 39.05 -21.29 -14.89
N ASP A 41 37.93 -20.59 -14.99
CA ASP A 41 37.73 -19.56 -16.00
C ASP A 41 37.08 -18.39 -15.29
N GLY A 42 37.65 -17.20 -15.47
CA GLY A 42 37.31 -15.99 -14.70
C GLY A 42 35.93 -15.47 -15.04
N ASP A 43 34.89 -16.14 -14.57
CA ASP A 43 33.51 -15.66 -14.59
C ASP A 43 33.38 -14.59 -13.50
N VAL A 44 33.43 -13.31 -13.91
CA VAL A 44 33.14 -12.21 -13.00
C VAL A 44 31.65 -12.22 -12.73
N VAL A 45 31.26 -12.97 -11.69
CA VAL A 45 29.90 -12.99 -11.16
C VAL A 45 29.58 -11.60 -10.62
N ILE A 46 28.89 -10.79 -11.42
CA ILE A 46 28.33 -9.51 -10.99
C ILE A 46 27.19 -9.82 -10.02
N GLN A 47 27.47 -9.85 -8.72
CA GLN A 47 26.42 -9.87 -7.71
C GLN A 47 25.65 -8.56 -7.77
N THR A 48 24.42 -8.59 -8.31
CA THR A 48 23.49 -7.47 -8.23
C THR A 48 23.18 -7.22 -6.75
N ALA A 49 23.52 -6.02 -6.27
CA ALA A 49 23.14 -5.60 -4.93
C ALA A 49 21.60 -5.65 -4.77
N PRO A 50 21.08 -6.06 -3.61
CA PRO A 50 19.64 -6.06 -3.37
C PRO A 50 19.06 -4.66 -3.59
N PRO A 51 17.89 -4.53 -4.26
CA PRO A 51 17.30 -3.24 -4.59
C PRO A 51 17.00 -2.44 -3.31
N GLN A 52 17.39 -1.17 -3.29
CA GLN A 52 17.05 -0.28 -2.18
C GLN A 52 15.59 0.17 -2.30
N LEU A 53 14.73 -0.38 -1.45
CA LEU A 53 13.32 -0.01 -1.38
C LEU A 53 13.16 1.28 -0.57
N LYS A 54 12.70 2.35 -1.23
CA LYS A 54 12.29 3.59 -0.54
C LYS A 54 10.86 3.44 -0.02
N ARG A 55 10.63 3.90 1.21
CA ARG A 55 9.27 3.99 1.77
C ARG A 55 8.47 5.03 0.98
N PRO A 56 7.19 4.76 0.65
CA PRO A 56 6.35 5.74 -0.02
C PRO A 56 6.20 7.03 0.83
N PRO A 57 6.11 8.20 0.18
CA PRO A 57 5.81 9.44 0.90
C PRO A 57 4.41 9.37 1.53
N LEU A 58 4.31 9.86 2.76
CA LEU A 58 3.05 9.93 3.51
C LEU A 58 2.33 11.25 3.24
N TYR A 59 1.01 11.18 3.32
CA TYR A 59 0.09 12.30 3.20
C TYR A 59 -0.82 12.30 4.41
N ILE A 60 -1.22 13.50 4.85
CA ILE A 60 -2.20 13.68 5.91
C ILE A 60 -3.56 13.99 5.29
N VAL A 61 -4.62 13.45 5.86
CA VAL A 61 -6.01 13.75 5.50
C VAL A 61 -6.52 14.79 6.49
N VAL A 62 -7.03 15.90 5.98
CA VAL A 62 -7.40 17.08 6.77
C VAL A 62 -8.87 17.39 6.56
N LEU A 63 -9.58 17.67 7.65
CA LEU A 63 -10.92 18.25 7.63
C LEU A 63 -10.80 19.77 7.84
N LEU A 64 -11.58 20.53 7.08
CA LEU A 64 -11.64 21.99 7.16
C LEU A 64 -12.95 22.44 7.80
N ASN A 65 -12.85 23.45 8.65
CA ASN A 65 -14.00 24.02 9.36
C ASN A 65 -14.95 24.75 8.40
N ASP A 66 -16.24 24.72 8.75
CA ASP A 66 -17.30 25.48 8.11
C ASP A 66 -18.43 25.74 9.13
N ASP A 67 -19.32 26.70 8.83
CA ASP A 67 -20.36 27.14 9.77
C ASP A 67 -21.67 26.32 9.71
N TYR A 68 -21.76 25.28 8.87
CA TYR A 68 -23.02 24.59 8.56
C TYR A 68 -23.01 23.09 8.84
N THR A 69 -21.84 22.47 8.90
CA THR A 69 -21.71 21.04 9.21
C THR A 69 -21.85 20.80 10.72
N PRO A 70 -22.81 19.97 11.18
CA PRO A 70 -22.97 19.66 12.60
C PRO A 70 -21.76 18.95 13.22
N MET A 71 -21.47 19.21 14.50
CA MET A 71 -20.37 18.56 15.24
C MET A 71 -20.49 17.03 15.28
N ASP A 72 -21.70 16.52 15.54
CA ASP A 72 -21.96 15.07 15.60
C ASP A 72 -21.70 14.38 14.25
N PHE A 73 -21.95 15.09 13.14
CA PHE A 73 -21.67 14.57 11.80
C PHE A 73 -20.16 14.44 11.54
N VAL A 74 -19.36 15.40 12.03
CA VAL A 74 -17.90 15.32 11.95
C VAL A 74 -17.38 14.14 12.78
N ILE A 75 -17.93 13.94 13.99
CA ILE A 75 -17.59 12.79 14.85
C ILE A 75 -17.92 11.47 14.14
N GLU A 76 -19.10 11.36 13.53
CA GLU A 76 -19.52 10.17 12.77
C GLU A 76 -18.53 9.85 11.64
N ILE A 77 -18.10 10.86 10.87
CA ILE A 77 -17.10 10.70 9.82
C ILE A 77 -15.78 10.16 10.38
N LEU A 78 -15.30 10.73 11.48
CA LEU A 78 -14.04 10.34 12.11
C LEU A 78 -14.09 8.90 12.62
N GLN A 79 -15.22 8.47 13.19
CA GLN A 79 -15.41 7.09 13.62
C GLN A 79 -15.51 6.12 12.43
N GLN A 80 -16.33 6.44 11.43
CA GLN A 80 -16.64 5.53 10.33
C GLN A 80 -15.48 5.38 9.33
N TYR A 81 -14.83 6.48 8.95
CA TYR A 81 -13.82 6.46 7.89
C TYR A 81 -12.38 6.42 8.42
N PHE A 82 -12.14 6.82 9.67
CA PHE A 82 -10.80 6.86 10.26
C PHE A 82 -10.63 5.92 11.46
N ALA A 83 -11.69 5.17 11.81
CA ALA A 83 -11.67 4.19 12.91
C ALA A 83 -11.26 4.80 14.26
N MET A 84 -11.57 6.07 14.47
CA MET A 84 -11.37 6.73 15.76
C MET A 84 -12.41 6.25 16.76
N ASN A 85 -12.03 6.19 18.04
CA ASN A 85 -13.02 6.12 19.11
C ASN A 85 -13.69 7.48 19.34
N LEU A 86 -14.71 7.55 20.21
CA LEU A 86 -15.45 8.78 20.48
C LEU A 86 -14.56 9.91 21.01
N ASP A 87 -13.67 9.61 21.95
CA ASP A 87 -12.83 10.62 22.59
C ASP A 87 -11.86 11.25 21.57
N GLN A 88 -11.20 10.40 20.76
CA GLN A 88 -10.32 10.83 19.68
C GLN A 88 -11.05 11.64 18.62
N ALA A 89 -12.24 11.19 18.21
CA ALA A 89 -13.06 11.88 17.22
C ALA A 89 -13.52 13.24 17.74
N THR A 90 -13.88 13.33 19.01
CA THR A 90 -14.30 14.58 19.66
C THR A 90 -13.14 15.57 19.73
N GLU A 91 -11.96 15.11 20.11
CA GLU A 91 -10.75 15.93 20.14
C GLU A 91 -10.44 16.53 18.76
N VAL A 92 -10.38 15.69 17.72
CA VAL A 92 -10.12 16.15 16.35
C VAL A 92 -11.23 17.09 15.85
N MET A 93 -12.49 16.79 16.14
CA MET A 93 -13.61 17.67 15.78
C MET A 93 -13.48 19.06 16.42
N LEU A 94 -13.14 19.13 17.71
CA LEU A 94 -12.91 20.40 18.41
C LEU A 94 -11.71 21.16 17.82
N THR A 95 -10.63 20.45 17.46
CA THR A 95 -9.49 21.04 16.73
C THR A 95 -9.94 21.66 15.41
N VAL A 96 -10.72 20.94 14.60
CA VAL A 96 -11.27 21.51 13.35
C VAL A 96 -12.06 22.78 13.65
N HIS A 97 -12.97 22.74 14.63
CA HIS A 97 -13.84 23.86 14.96
C HIS A 97 -13.08 25.12 15.41
N TYR A 98 -12.10 24.97 16.30
CA TYR A 98 -11.39 26.12 16.88
C TYR A 98 -10.17 26.58 16.07
N GLU A 99 -9.47 25.65 15.40
CA GLU A 99 -8.23 25.95 14.68
C GLU A 99 -8.46 26.11 13.16
N GLY A 100 -9.69 25.86 12.69
CA GLY A 100 -10.08 25.96 11.28
C GLY A 100 -9.74 24.72 10.45
N LYS A 101 -8.87 23.83 10.96
CA LYS A 101 -8.56 22.54 10.34
C LYS A 101 -8.07 21.52 11.35
N GLY A 102 -8.23 20.24 11.04
CA GLY A 102 -7.76 19.14 11.90
C GLY A 102 -7.36 17.91 11.10
N VAL A 103 -6.36 17.17 11.59
CA VAL A 103 -5.84 15.96 10.94
C VAL A 103 -6.69 14.75 11.33
N ALA A 104 -7.29 14.11 10.34
CA ALA A 104 -8.10 12.90 10.51
C ALA A 104 -7.27 11.61 10.38
N GLY A 105 -6.11 11.64 9.71
CA GLY A 105 -5.23 10.48 9.64
C GLY A 105 -4.08 10.65 8.66
N GLU A 106 -3.16 9.69 8.66
CA GLU A 106 -1.97 9.69 7.81
C GLU A 106 -1.87 8.40 7.00
N TYR A 107 -1.67 8.52 5.70
CA TYR A 107 -1.68 7.39 4.78
C TYR A 107 -0.74 7.61 3.59
N PRO A 108 -0.37 6.55 2.85
CA PRO A 108 0.13 6.69 1.48
C PRO A 108 -0.87 7.46 0.62
N ARG A 109 -0.35 8.17 -0.39
CA ARG A 109 -1.13 9.09 -1.24
C ARG A 109 -2.47 8.50 -1.72
N ASP A 110 -2.44 7.32 -2.34
CA ASP A 110 -3.64 6.73 -2.97
C ASP A 110 -4.75 6.44 -1.94
N ILE A 111 -4.37 6.02 -0.73
CA ILE A 111 -5.30 5.77 0.37
C ILE A 111 -5.85 7.10 0.90
N ALA A 112 -4.99 8.10 1.06
CA ALA A 112 -5.39 9.42 1.51
C ALA A 112 -6.40 10.07 0.53
N GLU A 113 -6.12 10.03 -0.78
CA GLU A 113 -7.01 10.53 -1.83
C GLU A 113 -8.37 9.79 -1.82
N THR A 114 -8.33 8.47 -1.67
CA THR A 114 -9.55 7.66 -1.60
C THR A 114 -10.41 8.03 -0.40
N LYS A 115 -9.81 8.15 0.80
CA LYS A 115 -10.54 8.54 2.02
C LYS A 115 -11.13 9.94 1.92
N ALA A 116 -10.34 10.92 1.45
CA ALA A 116 -10.83 12.29 1.29
C ALA A 116 -12.03 12.35 0.32
N ASN A 117 -11.97 11.63 -0.81
CA ASN A 117 -13.08 11.54 -1.75
C ASN A 117 -14.32 10.86 -1.17
N GLN A 118 -14.14 9.77 -0.40
CA GLN A 118 -15.25 9.09 0.27
C GLN A 118 -15.98 10.02 1.25
N VAL A 119 -15.22 10.75 2.09
CA VAL A 119 -15.76 11.71 3.05
C VAL A 119 -16.50 12.85 2.34
N ASN A 120 -15.89 13.46 1.32
CA ASN A 120 -16.51 14.55 0.55
C ASN A 120 -17.81 14.13 -0.12
N ASN A 121 -17.85 12.92 -0.69
CA ASN A 121 -19.05 12.40 -1.33
C ASN A 121 -20.15 12.11 -0.30
N TYR A 122 -19.78 11.58 0.86
CA TYR A 122 -20.72 11.35 1.95
C TYR A 122 -21.31 12.66 2.48
N ALA A 123 -20.46 13.64 2.83
CA ALA A 123 -20.89 14.97 3.26
C ALA A 123 -21.86 15.62 2.27
N ARG A 124 -21.51 15.61 0.98
CA ARG A 124 -22.39 16.13 -0.08
C ARG A 124 -23.72 15.38 -0.17
N SER A 125 -23.72 14.06 -0.01
CA SER A 125 -24.95 13.25 -0.03
C SER A 125 -25.87 13.55 1.17
N GLN A 126 -25.31 13.99 2.29
CA GLN A 126 -26.04 14.41 3.49
C GLN A 126 -26.37 15.92 3.49
N GLY A 127 -25.95 16.66 2.45
CA GLY A 127 -26.22 18.09 2.33
C GLY A 127 -25.30 19.00 3.15
N HIS A 128 -24.18 18.49 3.64
CA HIS A 128 -23.19 19.25 4.41
C HIS A 128 -22.06 19.75 3.50
N PRO A 129 -21.58 21.00 3.69
CA PRO A 129 -20.50 21.57 2.90
C PRO A 129 -19.09 21.16 3.38
N LEU A 130 -18.98 20.26 4.36
CA LEU A 130 -17.72 19.77 4.91
C LEU A 130 -16.71 19.41 3.83
N LEU A 131 -15.50 19.97 3.93
CA LEU A 131 -14.41 19.74 3.00
C LEU A 131 -13.30 18.91 3.64
N CYS A 132 -12.94 17.83 2.96
CA CYS A 132 -11.83 16.95 3.28
C CYS A 132 -10.79 16.98 2.16
N GLN A 133 -9.52 17.20 2.49
CA GLN A 133 -8.41 17.26 1.53
C GLN A 133 -7.18 16.50 2.01
N ILE A 134 -6.19 16.34 1.13
CA ILE A 134 -4.89 15.75 1.48
C ILE A 134 -3.78 16.79 1.39
N GLU A 135 -2.83 16.72 2.30
CA GLU A 135 -1.62 17.54 2.30
C GLU A 135 -0.39 16.63 2.40
N PRO A 136 0.76 16.95 1.76
CA PRO A 136 1.99 16.23 1.99
C PRO A 136 2.37 16.25 3.48
N LYS A 137 2.77 15.10 4.02
CA LYS A 137 3.31 15.06 5.39
C LYS A 137 4.74 15.61 5.36
N ASN A 138 4.95 16.74 6.03
CA ASN A 138 6.28 17.37 6.21
C ASN A 138 7.20 16.54 7.09
#